data_AF-A0A7C4EPP2-F1
#
_entry.id   AF-A0A7C4EPP2-F1
#
_cell.length_a   1.000
_cell.length_b   1.000
_cell.length_c   1.000
_cell.angle_alpha   90.00
_cell.angle_beta   90.00
_cell.angle_gamma   90.00
#
_symmetry.space_group_name_H-M   'P 1'
#
loop_
_entity.id
_entity.type
_entity.pdbx_description
1 polymer ?
#
loop_
_entity_poly.entity_id
_entity_poly.type
_entity_poly.pdbx_seq_one_letter_code
_entity_poly.pdbx_strand_id
1 'polypeptide(L)'
;MEEKIDIEGESVDIVEAEFLNVKQSTIRAVEAGTAELQQICALSIDTEKAEITQGAVGFLKANELNMNQCLSGISVGEKTEVNFSICPMAIGKTEAKVKRSAVGMVIGNNVEVKNSASIILIGNKIEGNVTTLFDWKSACAITMVAGGIYGLLKLFLKK
;
A
#
# COMPACT_ATOMS: atom_id res chain seq x y z
N MET A 1 19.19 3.84 28.48
CA MET A 1 20.19 4.01 27.41
C MET A 1 19.43 3.66 26.16
N GLU A 2 19.04 4.65 25.36
CA GLU A 2 18.27 4.41 24.12
C GLU A 2 19.24 3.79 23.10
N GLU A 3 18.95 2.56 22.67
CA GLU A 3 19.79 1.82 21.74
C GLU A 3 19.40 2.19 20.31
N LYS A 4 20.13 3.17 19.75
CA LYS A 4 19.96 3.65 18.38
C LYS A 4 20.96 2.95 17.46
N ILE A 5 20.45 2.31 16.40
CA ILE A 5 21.28 1.69 15.37
C ILE A 5 21.19 2.53 14.09
N ASP A 6 22.34 2.84 13.51
CA ASP A 6 22.48 3.52 12.22
C ASP A 6 23.21 2.58 11.25
N ILE A 7 22.61 2.33 10.10
CA ILE A 7 23.13 1.41 9.07
C ILE A 7 23.21 2.17 7.76
N GLU A 8 24.41 2.22 7.17
CA GLU A 8 24.65 2.90 5.91
C GLU A 8 25.50 2.05 4.97
N GLY A 9 25.01 1.81 3.75
CA GLY A 9 25.76 1.15 2.68
C GLY A 9 26.00 -0.35 2.87
N GLU A 10 25.28 -1.00 3.78
CA GLU A 10 25.50 -2.41 4.13
C GLU A 10 24.35 -3.33 3.70
N SER A 11 24.67 -4.62 3.54
CA SER A 11 23.68 -5.67 3.37
C SER A 11 23.54 -6.41 4.70
N VAL A 12 22.41 -6.24 5.37
CA VAL A 12 22.17 -6.82 6.70
C VAL A 12 21.05 -7.85 6.62
N ASP A 13 21.20 -8.95 7.34
CA ASP A 13 20.22 -10.02 7.30
C ASP A 13 19.04 -9.73 8.24
N ILE A 14 19.31 -9.47 9.52
CA ILE A 14 18.29 -9.15 10.52
C ILE A 14 18.78 -7.98 11.36
N VAL A 15 17.91 -7.01 11.59
CA VAL A 15 18.18 -5.84 12.44
C VAL A 15 17.06 -5.71 13.46
N GLU A 16 17.44 -5.60 14.72
CA GLU A 16 16.53 -5.36 15.84
C GLU A 16 17.01 -4.12 16.61
N ALA A 17 16.14 -3.13 16.80
CA ALA A 17 16.48 -1.90 17.54
C ALA A 17 15.24 -1.19 18.07
N GLU A 18 15.37 -0.40 19.13
CA GLU A 18 14.27 0.49 19.54
C GLU A 18 14.08 1.64 18.54
N PHE A 19 15.21 2.24 18.11
CA PHE A 19 15.26 3.27 17.08
C PHE A 19 16.24 2.87 15.99
N LEU A 20 15.75 2.74 14.77
CA LEU A 20 16.53 2.34 13.61
C LEU A 20 16.54 3.45 12.56
N ASN A 21 17.73 3.87 12.13
CA ASN A 21 17.91 4.68 10.93
C ASN A 21 18.71 3.87 9.91
N VAL A 22 18.20 3.76 8.69
CA VAL A 22 18.87 3.03 7.62
C VAL A 22 18.90 3.88 6.38
N LYS A 23 20.07 3.98 5.77
CA LYS A 23 20.27 4.65 4.49
C LYS A 23 20.98 3.74 3.50
N GLN A 24 20.53 3.75 2.25
CA GLN A 24 21.25 3.14 1.12
C GLN A 24 21.69 1.69 1.37
N SER A 25 20.80 0.89 1.96
CA SER A 25 21.13 -0.46 2.44
C SER A 25 20.09 -1.48 2.00
N THR A 26 20.50 -2.74 1.97
CA THR A 26 19.59 -3.87 1.70
C THR A 26 19.44 -4.68 2.98
N ILE A 27 18.21 -4.87 3.46
CA ILE A 27 17.95 -5.54 4.74
C ILE A 27 16.91 -6.63 4.55
N ARG A 28 17.19 -7.88 4.95
CA ARG A 28 16.17 -8.94 4.80
C ARG A 28 15.01 -8.76 5.77
N ALA A 29 15.29 -8.57 7.06
CA ALA A 29 14.27 -8.35 8.08
C ALA A 29 14.63 -7.18 9.00
N VAL A 30 13.68 -6.29 9.22
CA VAL A 30 13.76 -5.19 10.18
C VAL A 30 12.69 -5.37 11.23
N GLU A 31 13.09 -5.34 12.50
CA GLU A 31 12.20 -5.26 13.65
C GLU A 31 12.61 -4.04 14.48
N ALA A 32 11.72 -3.04 14.60
CA ALA A 32 12.07 -1.86 15.39
C ALA A 32 10.87 -1.14 15.99
N GLY A 33 11.07 -0.43 17.10
CA GLY A 33 10.04 0.47 17.62
C GLY A 33 9.71 1.56 16.60
N THR A 34 10.72 2.35 16.23
CA THR A 34 10.63 3.35 15.17
C THR A 34 11.72 3.13 14.12
N ALA A 35 11.34 3.04 12.85
CA ALA A 35 12.27 2.90 11.74
C ALA A 35 12.13 4.04 10.73
N GLU A 36 13.24 4.73 10.48
CA GLU A 36 13.40 5.69 9.40
C GLU A 36 14.30 5.08 8.32
N LEU A 37 13.73 4.76 7.16
CA LEU A 37 14.39 3.97 6.14
C LEU A 37 14.41 4.75 4.82
N GLN A 38 15.59 5.06 4.32
CA GLN A 38 15.77 5.85 3.10
C GLN A 38 16.62 5.12 2.06
N GLN A 39 16.14 5.04 0.81
CA GLN A 39 16.86 4.36 -0.27
C GLN A 39 17.21 2.91 0.08
N ILE A 40 16.24 2.20 0.63
CA ILE A 40 16.45 0.83 1.10
C ILE A 40 15.77 -0.21 0.20
N CYS A 41 16.27 -1.44 0.25
CA CYS A 41 15.56 -2.61 -0.24
C CYS A 41 15.36 -3.58 0.92
N ALA A 42 14.12 -3.89 1.28
CA ALA A 42 13.83 -4.82 2.35
C ALA A 42 12.83 -5.92 1.99
N LEU A 43 12.96 -7.10 2.58
CA LEU A 43 11.97 -8.16 2.36
C LEU A 43 10.81 -8.06 3.36
N SER A 44 11.11 -7.86 4.65
CA SER A 44 10.11 -7.75 5.72
C SER A 44 10.48 -6.64 6.69
N ILE A 45 9.50 -5.82 7.07
CA ILE A 45 9.64 -4.78 8.09
C ILE A 45 8.46 -4.89 9.04
N ASP A 46 8.73 -5.08 10.33
CA ASP A 46 7.74 -5.06 11.42
C ASP A 46 8.13 -3.98 12.43
N THR A 47 7.29 -2.94 12.57
CA THR A 47 7.63 -1.81 13.45
C THR A 47 6.41 -1.20 14.13
N GLU A 48 6.58 -0.37 15.15
CA GLU A 48 5.44 0.46 15.60
C GLU A 48 5.23 1.64 14.67
N LYS A 49 6.31 2.31 14.28
CA LYS A 49 6.30 3.44 13.32
C LYS A 49 7.33 3.22 12.23
N ALA A 50 6.88 3.21 10.98
CA ALA A 50 7.75 3.14 9.82
C ALA A 50 7.59 4.37 8.94
N GLU A 51 8.70 5.06 8.69
CA GLU A 51 8.81 6.08 7.66
C GLU A 51 9.79 5.60 6.59
N ILE A 52 9.26 5.33 5.40
CA ILE A 52 10.06 4.80 4.28
C ILE A 52 10.02 5.80 3.14
N THR A 53 11.21 6.22 2.70
CA THR A 53 11.38 7.12 1.57
C THR A 53 12.25 6.48 0.50
N GLN A 54 11.75 6.41 -0.74
CA GLN A 54 12.47 5.81 -1.87
C GLN A 54 12.92 4.37 -1.61
N GLY A 55 12.07 3.55 -1.00
CA GLY A 55 12.38 2.16 -0.67
C GLY A 55 11.60 1.13 -1.50
N ALA A 56 12.14 -0.08 -1.58
CA ALA A 56 11.43 -1.25 -2.09
C ALA A 56 11.23 -2.28 -0.96
N VAL A 57 10.00 -2.66 -0.65
CA VAL A 57 9.68 -3.55 0.48
C VAL A 57 8.77 -4.70 0.06
N GLY A 58 9.09 -5.95 0.42
CA GLY A 58 8.19 -7.08 0.19
C GLY A 58 6.91 -6.99 1.03
N PHE A 59 7.10 -7.15 2.35
CA PHE A 59 6.05 -7.13 3.36
C PHE A 59 6.35 -6.04 4.40
N LEU A 60 5.35 -5.22 4.68
CA LEU A 60 5.49 -4.07 5.56
C LEU A 60 4.34 -4.07 6.55
N LYS A 61 4.67 -4.17 7.84
CA LYS A 61 3.74 -4.12 8.95
C LYS A 61 4.18 -3.01 9.89
N ALA A 62 3.34 -2.00 10.07
CA ALA A 62 3.57 -0.98 11.09
C ALA A 62 2.28 -0.41 11.65
N ASN A 63 2.21 -0.06 12.94
CA ASN A 63 1.01 0.59 13.47
C ASN A 63 0.75 1.93 12.76
N GLU A 64 1.78 2.76 12.66
CA GLU A 64 1.76 3.97 11.83
C GLU A 64 2.77 3.82 10.69
N LEU A 65 2.25 3.77 9.46
CA LEU A 65 3.05 3.56 8.27
C LEU A 65 2.97 4.80 7.36
N ASN A 66 4.12 5.36 7.02
CA ASN A 66 4.24 6.41 6.01
C ASN A 66 5.24 6.00 4.93
N MET A 67 4.73 5.87 3.71
CA MET A 67 5.54 5.53 2.53
C MET A 67 5.55 6.68 1.54
N ASN A 68 6.73 7.04 1.07
CA ASN A 68 6.91 8.08 0.05
C ASN A 68 7.83 7.59 -1.08
N GLN A 69 7.34 7.62 -2.32
CA GLN A 69 8.10 7.16 -3.50
C GLN A 69 8.61 5.71 -3.38
N CYS A 70 7.81 4.84 -2.79
CA CYS A 70 8.19 3.47 -2.49
C CYS A 70 7.49 2.46 -3.39
N LEU A 71 8.12 1.30 -3.56
CA LEU A 71 7.50 0.09 -4.09
C LEU A 71 7.25 -0.84 -2.89
N SER A 72 6.02 -1.30 -2.69
CA SER A 72 5.75 -2.35 -1.69
C SER A 72 4.94 -3.49 -2.29
N GLY A 73 5.06 -4.70 -1.76
CA GLY A 73 4.17 -5.81 -2.07
C GLY A 73 2.87 -5.72 -1.26
N ILE A 74 2.98 -5.82 0.07
CA ILE A 74 1.85 -5.73 1.00
C ILE A 74 2.22 -4.79 2.14
N SER A 75 1.34 -3.82 2.39
CA SER A 75 1.49 -2.83 3.45
C SER A 75 0.31 -2.90 4.41
N VAL A 76 0.57 -3.16 5.69
CA VAL A 76 -0.45 -3.35 6.73
C VAL A 76 -0.16 -2.43 7.91
N GLY A 77 -1.18 -1.72 8.38
CA GLY A 77 -1.10 -0.94 9.60
C GLY A 77 -2.43 -0.54 10.22
N GLU A 78 -2.35 0.14 11.36
CA GLU A 78 -3.53 0.82 11.94
C GLU A 78 -3.83 2.09 11.15
N LYS A 79 -2.79 2.89 10.88
CA LYS A 79 -2.80 4.02 9.97
C LYS A 79 -1.78 3.80 8.87
N THR A 80 -2.24 3.83 7.62
CA THR A 80 -1.37 3.60 6.46
C THR A 80 -1.47 4.77 5.51
N GLU A 81 -0.35 5.47 5.29
CA GLU A 81 -0.25 6.56 4.33
C GLU A 81 0.74 6.18 3.20
N VAL A 82 0.24 6.21 1.97
CA VAL A 82 0.96 5.80 0.77
C VAL A 82 1.00 6.97 -0.21
N ASN A 83 2.16 7.58 -0.37
CA ASN A 83 2.39 8.77 -1.19
C ASN A 83 3.33 8.45 -2.36
N PHE A 84 2.98 8.83 -3.59
CA PHE A 84 3.82 8.61 -4.79
C PHE A 84 4.36 7.19 -4.96
N SER A 85 3.62 6.19 -4.46
CA SER A 85 4.13 4.83 -4.28
C SER A 85 3.30 3.83 -5.10
N ILE A 86 3.85 2.63 -5.29
CA ILE A 86 3.16 1.50 -5.91
C ILE A 86 3.01 0.41 -4.85
N CYS A 87 1.79 -0.04 -4.62
CA CYS A 87 1.46 -1.05 -3.62
C CYS A 87 0.31 -1.93 -4.10
N PRO A 88 0.50 -3.21 -4.44
CA PRO A 88 -0.61 -4.09 -4.78
C PRO A 88 -1.69 -4.16 -3.70
N MET A 89 -1.32 -4.10 -2.41
CA MET A 89 -2.27 -4.22 -1.30
C MET A 89 -1.88 -3.34 -0.11
N ALA A 90 -2.72 -2.34 0.19
CA ALA A 90 -2.58 -1.47 1.36
C ALA A 90 -3.76 -1.66 2.33
N ILE A 91 -3.48 -1.98 3.59
CA ILE A 91 -4.47 -2.24 4.64
C ILE A 91 -4.22 -1.27 5.79
N GLY A 92 -5.13 -0.34 6.02
CA GLY A 92 -5.12 0.58 7.17
C GLY A 92 -6.37 0.39 8.00
N LYS A 93 -6.29 -0.38 9.10
CA LYS A 93 -7.48 -0.78 9.89
C LYS A 93 -8.33 0.40 10.32
N THR A 94 -7.71 1.44 10.86
CA THR A 94 -8.40 2.67 11.29
C THR A 94 -8.45 3.67 10.14
N GLU A 95 -7.31 3.92 9.49
CA GLU A 95 -7.19 4.90 8.41
C GLU A 95 -6.24 4.42 7.30
N ALA A 96 -6.65 4.55 6.05
CA ALA A 96 -5.84 4.27 4.88
C ALA A 96 -5.86 5.48 3.93
N LYS A 97 -4.74 6.19 3.81
CA LYS A 97 -4.55 7.35 2.95
C LYS A 97 -3.66 7.00 1.77
N VAL A 98 -4.13 7.26 0.56
CA VAL A 98 -3.39 6.99 -0.68
C VAL A 98 -3.39 8.25 -1.55
N LYS A 99 -2.22 8.81 -1.84
CA LYS A 99 -2.08 10.03 -2.63
C LYS A 99 -1.08 9.84 -3.76
N ARG A 100 -1.46 10.26 -4.98
CA ARG A 100 -0.62 10.20 -6.19
C ARG A 100 0.07 8.83 -6.40
N SER A 101 -0.64 7.76 -6.06
CA SER A 101 -0.09 6.40 -5.98
C SER A 101 -0.88 5.44 -6.86
N ALA A 102 -0.31 4.27 -7.15
CA ALA A 102 -1.00 3.18 -7.83
C ALA A 102 -1.16 2.02 -6.83
N VAL A 103 -2.39 1.75 -6.41
CA VAL A 103 -2.67 0.73 -5.41
C VAL A 103 -3.64 -0.30 -5.95
N GLY A 104 -3.32 -1.60 -5.89
CA GLY A 104 -4.24 -2.63 -6.37
C GLY A 104 -5.53 -2.66 -5.54
N MET A 105 -5.39 -2.92 -4.26
CA MET A 105 -6.48 -2.98 -3.29
C MET A 105 -6.16 -2.12 -2.05
N VAL A 106 -7.11 -1.29 -1.63
CA VAL A 106 -7.05 -0.55 -0.37
C VAL A 106 -8.15 -1.05 0.55
N ILE A 107 -7.80 -1.44 1.78
CA ILE A 107 -8.75 -1.86 2.80
C ILE A 107 -8.58 -0.98 4.04
N GLY A 108 -9.66 -0.39 4.54
CA GLY A 108 -9.61 0.36 5.80
C GLY A 108 -10.95 0.90 6.27
N ASN A 109 -11.07 1.28 7.54
CA ASN A 109 -12.33 1.82 8.05
C ASN A 109 -12.62 3.21 7.47
N ASN A 110 -11.60 4.09 7.45
CA ASN A 110 -11.63 5.39 6.77
C ASN A 110 -10.57 5.43 5.67
N VAL A 111 -11.01 5.43 4.41
CA VAL A 111 -10.15 5.37 3.23
C VAL A 111 -10.16 6.72 2.52
N GLU A 112 -9.00 7.36 2.41
CA GLU A 112 -8.85 8.62 1.66
C GLU A 112 -7.96 8.37 0.44
N VAL A 113 -8.47 8.62 -0.77
CA VAL A 113 -7.71 8.39 -2.00
C VAL A 113 -7.73 9.64 -2.88
N LYS A 114 -6.55 10.23 -3.15
CA LYS A 114 -6.40 11.48 -3.91
C LYS A 114 -5.46 11.31 -5.09
N ASN A 115 -5.92 11.65 -6.29
CA ASN A 115 -5.12 11.62 -7.54
C ASN A 115 -4.38 10.28 -7.73
N SER A 116 -5.02 9.18 -7.32
CA SER A 116 -4.43 7.84 -7.30
C SER A 116 -5.30 6.89 -8.11
N ALA A 117 -4.69 5.84 -8.64
CA ALA A 117 -5.39 4.76 -9.31
C ALA A 117 -5.55 3.59 -8.35
N SER A 118 -6.77 3.05 -8.26
CA SER A 118 -7.03 1.82 -7.52
C SER A 118 -8.00 0.88 -8.22
N ILE A 119 -7.77 -0.43 -8.09
CA ILE A 119 -8.66 -1.45 -8.65
C ILE A 119 -9.83 -1.71 -7.68
N ILE A 120 -9.53 -1.93 -6.40
CA ILE A 120 -10.53 -2.27 -5.37
C ILE A 120 -10.34 -1.36 -4.16
N LEU A 121 -11.43 -0.79 -3.66
CA LEU A 121 -11.47 -0.05 -2.40
C LEU A 121 -12.52 -0.68 -1.48
N ILE A 122 -12.12 -1.05 -0.27
CA ILE A 122 -13.01 -1.62 0.75
C ILE A 122 -12.90 -0.75 2.00
N GLY A 123 -13.99 -0.08 2.36
CA GLY A 123 -14.04 0.68 3.60
C GLY A 123 -15.42 1.19 3.96
N ASN A 124 -15.59 1.51 5.25
CA ASN A 124 -16.86 2.04 5.76
C ASN A 124 -17.08 3.49 5.33
N LYS A 125 -16.00 4.27 5.26
CA LYS A 125 -16.00 5.65 4.76
C LYS A 125 -14.91 5.79 3.71
N ILE A 126 -15.27 6.26 2.52
CA ILE A 126 -14.35 6.47 1.40
C ILE A 126 -14.45 7.93 0.95
N GLU A 127 -13.36 8.68 1.00
CA GLU A 127 -13.29 10.09 0.61
C GLU A 127 -12.19 10.34 -0.43
N GLY A 128 -12.48 11.16 -1.43
CA GLY A 128 -11.47 11.69 -2.35
C GLY A 128 -11.82 11.53 -3.83
N ASN A 129 -11.03 12.22 -4.65
CA ASN A 129 -11.17 12.23 -6.11
C ASN A 129 -10.40 11.03 -6.65
N VAL A 130 -11.06 9.87 -6.66
CA VAL A 130 -10.46 8.63 -7.15
C VAL A 130 -10.77 8.50 -8.63
N THR A 131 -9.75 8.22 -9.44
CA THR A 131 -9.98 7.55 -10.72
C THR A 131 -10.14 6.06 -10.43
N THR A 132 -11.24 5.69 -9.77
CA THR A 132 -11.60 4.28 -9.55
C THR A 132 -11.96 3.70 -10.90
N LEU A 133 -11.18 2.73 -11.37
CA LEU A 133 -11.48 2.02 -12.62
C LEU A 133 -12.83 1.28 -12.53
N PHE A 134 -13.28 0.94 -11.31
CA PHE A 134 -14.58 0.36 -10.99
C PHE A 134 -15.22 1.07 -9.77
N ASP A 135 -15.94 2.17 -10.01
CA ASP A 135 -16.95 2.66 -9.04
C ASP A 135 -18.19 1.74 -9.11
N TRP A 136 -18.99 1.57 -8.05
CA TRP A 136 -20.16 0.67 -8.08
C TRP A 136 -21.13 1.02 -9.23
N LYS A 137 -21.22 2.31 -9.58
CA LYS A 137 -21.97 2.80 -10.73
C LYS A 137 -21.34 2.38 -12.05
N SER A 138 -20.03 2.53 -12.19
CA SER A 138 -19.26 2.09 -13.36
C SER A 138 -19.28 0.57 -13.49
N ALA A 139 -19.21 -0.17 -12.38
CA ALA A 139 -19.33 -1.61 -12.30
C ALA A 139 -20.68 -2.07 -12.83
N CYS A 140 -21.77 -1.51 -12.31
CA CYS A 140 -23.12 -1.78 -12.82
C CYS A 140 -23.26 -1.44 -14.30
N ALA A 141 -22.71 -0.32 -14.77
CA ALA A 141 -22.75 0.05 -16.18
C ALA A 141 -21.98 -0.94 -17.06
N ILE A 142 -20.77 -1.35 -16.66
CA ILE A 142 -19.95 -2.33 -17.39
C ILE A 142 -20.64 -3.69 -17.42
N THR A 143 -21.19 -4.15 -16.28
CA THR A 143 -21.94 -5.41 -16.22
C THR A 143 -23.22 -5.36 -17.06
N MET A 144 -23.92 -4.22 -17.09
CA MET A 144 -25.12 -4.05 -17.90
C MET A 144 -24.80 -4.06 -19.40
N VAL A 145 -23.72 -3.40 -19.83
CA VAL A 145 -23.28 -3.42 -21.24
C VAL A 145 -22.80 -4.81 -21.64
N ALA A 146 -21.92 -5.44 -20.85
CA ALA A 146 -21.42 -6.78 -21.12
C ALA A 146 -22.54 -7.83 -21.11
N GLY A 147 -23.45 -7.74 -20.14
CA GLY A 147 -24.63 -8.59 -20.05
C GLY A 147 -25.61 -8.37 -21.21
N GLY A 148 -25.80 -7.14 -21.65
CA GLY A 148 -26.60 -6.79 -22.82
C GLY A 148 -26.03 -7.37 -24.11
N ILE A 149 -24.73 -7.22 -24.34
CA ILE A 149 -24.03 -7.82 -25.49
C ILE A 149 -24.15 -9.34 -25.45
N TYR A 150 -23.89 -9.97 -24.31
CA TYR A 150 -24.00 -11.42 -24.15
C TYR A 150 -25.43 -11.91 -24.40
N GLY A 151 -26.43 -11.20 -23.88
CA GLY A 151 -27.85 -11.50 -24.08
C GLY A 151 -28.25 -11.41 -25.56
N LEU A 152 -27.81 -10.37 -26.26
CA LEU A 152 -28.04 -10.20 -27.70
C LEU A 152 -27.37 -11.32 -28.51
N LEU A 153 -26.10 -11.61 -28.24
CA LEU A 153 -25.39 -12.71 -28.89
C LEU A 153 -26.11 -14.04 -28.70
N LYS A 154 -26.57 -14.33 -27.49
CA LYS A 154 -27.33 -15.56 -27.19
C LYS A 154 -28.67 -15.61 -27.93
N LEU A 155 -29.35 -14.47 -28.11
CA LEU A 155 -30.58 -14.39 -28.89
C LEU A 155 -30.33 -14.68 -30.38
N PHE A 156 -29.23 -14.18 -30.95
CA PHE A 156 -28.88 -14.41 -32.36
C PHE A 156 -28.24 -15.77 -32.64
N LEU A 157 -27.54 -16.37 -31.67
CA LEU A 157 -26.90 -17.69 -31.78
C LEU A 157 -27.86 -18.86 -31.52
N LYS A 158 -29.06 -18.61 -30.99
CA LYS A 158 -30.06 -19.67 -30.70
C LYS A 158 -30.97 -19.96 -31.90
N LYS A 159 -30.36 -20.10 -33.07
CA LYS A 159 -31.03 -20.51 -34.32
C LYS A 159 -30.68 -21.96 -34.64
#